data_AF-A0A2B8A1E1-F1
#
_entry.id   AF-A0A2B8A1E1-F1
#
_cell.length_a   1.000
_cell.length_b   1.000
_cell.length_c   1.000
_cell.angle_alpha   90.00
_cell.angle_beta   90.00
_cell.angle_gamma   90.00
#
_symmetry.space_group_name_H-M   'P 1'
#
loop_
_entity.id
_entity.type
_entity.pdbx_description
1 polymer ?
#
loop_
_entity_poly.entity_id
_entity_poly.type
_entity_poly.pdbx_seq_one_letter_code
_entity_poly.pdbx_strand_id
1 'polypeptide(L)'
;MIIFFKAPAKVYAAETPSLLSVQELEKLTWLFGGAKLRKEAELKGYFCGPRKEMITPWSTNAVEITQNMGIKNIRRIEEFFEVGIPDAAHDKMLQVIYSSLNQEIFAVHSAPEPVFEIGNIEEYNAKEGLALNDEEIEFLKHVSAELGRKLTDSEIFGFSQVNSEHCRHKIFNGKFILNGIEQEQSLFELIKKTAKVNPNFLVSAYKDNVAFIQGPLAKQFAPARADVPSYFVEKDFQSVLSLKAETHNFPTTVEPFNGAA
;
A
#
# COMPACT_ATOMS: atom_id res chain seq x y z
N MET A 1 6.80 -2.38 25.99
CA MET A 1 7.73 -3.50 26.27
C MET A 1 7.63 -4.50 25.13
N ILE A 2 8.70 -5.23 24.87
CA ILE A 2 8.77 -6.26 23.84
C ILE A 2 8.98 -7.60 24.51
N ILE A 3 8.10 -8.55 24.21
CA ILE A 3 8.12 -9.92 24.73
C ILE A 3 8.58 -10.84 23.60
N PHE A 4 9.59 -11.66 23.87
CA PHE A 4 10.16 -12.57 22.88
C PHE A 4 9.67 -14.00 23.06
N PHE A 5 9.34 -14.66 21.95
CA PHE A 5 9.00 -16.07 21.91
C PHE A 5 9.92 -16.78 20.91
N LYS A 6 10.71 -17.76 21.36
CA LYS A 6 11.62 -18.52 20.50
C LYS A 6 10.97 -19.82 20.03
N ALA A 7 10.75 -19.91 18.72
CA ALA A 7 10.44 -21.15 18.00
C ALA A 7 11.73 -21.76 17.42
N PRO A 8 11.71 -23.01 16.90
CA PRO A 8 12.92 -23.65 16.35
C PRO A 8 13.61 -22.86 15.24
N ALA A 9 12.84 -22.21 14.35
CA ALA A 9 13.38 -21.53 13.17
C ALA A 9 13.32 -19.99 13.23
N LYS A 10 12.63 -19.42 14.22
CA LYS A 10 12.38 -17.99 14.30
C LYS A 10 12.11 -17.51 15.72
N VAL A 11 12.21 -16.20 15.91
CA VAL A 11 11.83 -15.48 17.12
C VAL A 11 10.66 -14.56 16.78
N TYR A 12 9.60 -14.64 17.56
CA TYR A 12 8.53 -13.65 17.52
C TYR A 12 8.83 -12.57 18.55
N ALA A 13 8.71 -11.31 18.15
CA ALA A 13 8.78 -10.18 19.07
C ALA A 13 7.41 -9.48 19.10
N ALA A 14 6.76 -9.50 20.27
CA ALA A 14 5.45 -8.90 20.48
C ALA A 14 5.56 -7.64 21.33
N GLU A 15 5.20 -6.49 20.76
CA GLU A 15 5.16 -5.22 21.47
C GLU A 15 3.81 -5.02 22.17
N THR A 16 3.87 -4.67 23.45
CA THR A 16 2.69 -4.37 24.26
C THR A 16 2.96 -3.21 25.22
N PRO A 17 1.98 -2.31 25.48
CA PRO A 17 2.15 -1.21 26.42
C PRO A 17 2.05 -1.63 27.88
N SER A 18 1.54 -2.83 28.18
CA SER A 18 1.26 -3.31 29.54
C SER A 18 1.74 -4.74 29.74
N LEU A 19 1.89 -5.16 30.99
CA LEU A 19 2.13 -6.56 31.30
C LEU A 19 0.94 -7.42 30.86
N LEU A 20 1.23 -8.59 30.30
CA LEU A 20 0.22 -9.58 29.93
C LEU A 20 -0.02 -10.54 31.08
N SER A 21 -1.27 -10.95 31.26
CA SER A 21 -1.66 -12.00 32.20
C SER A 21 -1.09 -13.36 31.76
N VAL A 22 -1.03 -14.31 32.71
CA VAL A 22 -0.59 -15.69 32.43
C VAL A 22 -1.42 -16.32 31.30
N GLN A 23 -2.74 -16.09 31.32
CA GLN A 23 -3.64 -16.62 30.30
C GLN A 23 -3.38 -16.01 28.91
N GLU A 24 -3.05 -14.73 28.82
CA GLU A 24 -2.68 -14.10 27.55
C GLU A 24 -1.35 -14.63 27.02
N LEU A 25 -0.36 -14.85 27.90
CA LEU A 25 0.92 -15.47 27.53
C LEU A 25 0.73 -16.90 27.03
N GLU A 26 -0.14 -17.69 27.66
CA GLU A 26 -0.48 -19.05 27.20
C GLU A 26 -1.14 -19.03 25.82
N LYS A 27 -2.08 -18.11 25.58
CA LYS A 27 -2.70 -17.92 24.27
C LYS A 27 -1.68 -17.52 23.20
N LEU A 28 -0.75 -16.62 23.51
CA LEU A 28 0.33 -16.23 22.59
C LEU A 28 1.27 -17.40 22.30
N THR A 29 1.68 -18.16 23.31
CA THR A 29 2.47 -19.38 23.12
C THR A 29 1.75 -20.37 22.21
N TRP A 30 0.43 -20.55 22.39
CA TRP A 30 -0.37 -21.40 21.51
C TRP A 30 -0.43 -20.86 20.07
N LEU A 31 -0.70 -19.57 19.90
CA LEU A 31 -0.70 -18.90 18.59
C LEU A 31 0.63 -19.05 17.85
N PHE A 32 1.74 -18.96 18.58
CA PHE A 32 3.08 -19.10 18.04
C PHE A 32 3.54 -20.56 17.93
N GLY A 33 2.61 -21.53 17.93
CA GLY A 33 2.90 -22.94 17.70
C GLY A 33 3.72 -23.58 18.81
N GLY A 34 3.52 -23.16 20.06
CA GLY A 34 4.27 -23.66 21.22
C GLY A 34 5.63 -22.98 21.41
N ALA A 35 5.86 -21.80 20.82
CA ALA A 35 7.10 -21.07 20.99
C ALA A 35 7.39 -20.76 22.47
N LYS A 36 8.65 -20.91 22.87
CA LYS A 36 9.08 -20.75 24.25
C LYS A 36 9.21 -19.27 24.60
N LEU A 37 8.45 -18.81 25.59
CA LEU A 37 8.61 -17.49 26.16
C LEU A 37 10.05 -17.28 26.67
N ARG A 38 10.65 -16.17 26.28
CA ARG A 38 11.96 -15.72 26.73
C ARG A 38 11.79 -14.62 27.77
N LYS A 39 12.51 -14.73 28.88
CA LYS A 39 12.43 -13.76 30.00
C LYS A 39 13.45 -12.63 29.85
N GLU A 40 14.38 -12.78 28.92
CA GLU A 40 15.43 -11.82 28.65
C GLU A 40 14.88 -10.58 27.93
N ALA A 41 15.34 -9.39 28.35
CA ALA A 41 15.00 -8.14 27.68
C ALA A 41 15.76 -7.94 26.35
N GLU A 42 16.84 -8.71 26.15
CA GLU A 42 17.65 -8.73 24.95
C GLU A 42 18.04 -10.17 24.57
N LEU A 43 17.93 -10.50 23.29
CA LEU A 43 18.45 -11.72 22.70
C LEU A 43 19.70 -11.39 21.88
N LYS A 44 20.86 -11.89 22.33
CA LYS A 44 22.13 -11.73 21.62
C LYS A 44 22.24 -12.69 20.44
N GLY A 45 22.83 -12.23 19.36
CA GLY A 45 22.98 -12.97 18.11
C GLY A 45 22.57 -12.10 16.93
N TYR A 46 22.88 -12.55 15.73
CA TYR A 46 22.50 -11.86 14.52
C TYR A 46 21.14 -12.36 14.02
N PHE A 47 20.23 -11.45 13.69
CA PHE A 47 18.87 -11.76 13.30
C PHE A 47 18.49 -11.00 12.03
N CYS A 48 17.96 -11.70 11.03
CA CYS A 48 17.31 -11.10 9.87
C CYS A 48 15.84 -10.84 10.20
N GLY A 49 15.37 -9.63 9.96
CA GLY A 49 13.97 -9.25 10.16
C GLY A 49 13.58 -8.04 9.32
N PRO A 50 12.30 -7.64 9.35
CA PRO A 50 11.84 -6.47 8.60
C PRO A 50 12.49 -5.19 9.13
N ARG A 51 12.62 -4.18 8.26
CA ARG A 51 12.98 -2.83 8.67
C ARG A 51 12.02 -2.33 9.76
N LYS A 52 12.55 -1.70 10.81
CA LYS A 52 11.73 -1.23 11.94
C LYS A 52 10.70 -0.16 11.54
N GLU A 53 10.99 0.59 10.48
CA GLU A 53 10.13 1.62 9.90
C GLU A 53 8.95 1.04 9.10
N MET A 54 9.01 -0.23 8.71
CA MET A 54 7.97 -0.92 7.97
C MET A 54 7.14 -1.81 8.90
N ILE A 55 5.87 -2.06 8.58
CA ILE A 55 5.05 -3.09 9.25
C ILE A 55 4.72 -4.15 8.21
N THR A 56 5.04 -5.41 8.49
CA THR A 56 4.78 -6.49 7.52
C THR A 56 3.28 -6.81 7.43
N PRO A 57 2.78 -7.29 6.27
CA PRO A 57 1.42 -7.83 6.18
C PRO A 57 1.16 -8.97 7.17
N TRP A 58 2.20 -9.76 7.48
CA TRP A 58 2.16 -10.79 8.51
C TRP A 58 1.88 -10.19 9.89
N SER A 59 2.57 -9.10 10.27
CA SER A 59 2.34 -8.39 11.53
C SER A 59 0.90 -7.92 11.66
N THR A 60 0.33 -7.32 10.62
CA THR A 60 -1.06 -6.85 10.62
C THR A 60 -2.03 -7.99 10.94
N ASN A 61 -1.91 -9.11 10.24
CA ASN A 61 -2.76 -10.27 10.46
C ASN A 61 -2.54 -10.90 11.84
N ALA A 62 -1.28 -11.00 12.28
CA ALA A 62 -0.93 -11.57 13.59
C ALA A 62 -1.56 -10.74 14.72
N VAL A 63 -1.47 -9.41 14.65
CA VAL A 63 -2.10 -8.50 15.62
C VAL A 63 -3.62 -8.66 15.59
N GLU A 64 -4.26 -8.70 14.42
CA GLU A 64 -5.71 -8.91 14.30
C GLU A 64 -6.16 -10.23 14.93
N ILE A 65 -5.43 -11.32 14.69
CA ILE A 65 -5.71 -12.63 15.31
C ILE A 65 -5.68 -12.52 16.85
N THR A 66 -4.71 -11.79 17.42
CA THR A 66 -4.66 -11.60 18.87
C THR A 66 -5.89 -10.87 19.42
N GLN A 67 -6.43 -9.89 18.67
CA GLN A 67 -7.66 -9.18 19.05
C GLN A 67 -8.87 -10.12 19.06
N ASN A 68 -9.01 -10.97 18.04
CA ASN A 68 -10.06 -12.00 17.96
C ASN A 68 -9.97 -13.03 19.10
N MET A 69 -8.76 -13.27 19.63
CA MET A 69 -8.54 -14.12 20.81
C MET A 69 -8.70 -13.39 22.16
N GLY A 70 -9.10 -12.12 22.13
CA GLY A 70 -9.34 -11.30 23.31
C GLY A 70 -8.09 -10.69 23.93
N ILE A 71 -6.95 -10.68 23.23
CA ILE A 71 -5.71 -10.03 23.65
C ILE A 71 -5.64 -8.66 22.96
N LYS A 72 -6.13 -7.61 23.62
CA LYS A 72 -6.39 -6.31 22.95
C LYS A 72 -5.19 -5.38 22.86
N ASN A 73 -4.17 -5.59 23.67
CA ASN A 73 -3.08 -4.63 23.88
C ASN A 73 -1.78 -5.02 23.16
N ILE A 74 -1.85 -5.74 22.05
CA ILE A 74 -0.68 -5.97 21.20
C ILE A 74 -0.60 -4.86 20.15
N ARG A 75 0.53 -4.15 20.11
CA ARG A 75 0.77 -3.06 19.15
C ARG A 75 1.36 -3.58 17.85
N ARG A 76 2.31 -4.51 17.95
CA ARG A 76 3.07 -5.04 16.82
C ARG A 76 3.57 -6.44 17.14
N ILE A 77 3.59 -7.31 16.14
CA ILE A 77 4.24 -8.62 16.24
C ILE A 77 5.08 -8.80 14.98
N GLU A 78 6.37 -9.12 15.10
CA GLU A 78 7.18 -9.45 13.93
C GLU A 78 7.95 -10.77 14.10
N GLU A 79 8.30 -11.35 12.96
CA GLU A 79 9.17 -12.53 12.87
C GLU A 79 10.62 -12.11 12.60
N PHE A 80 11.54 -12.73 13.32
CA PHE A 80 12.98 -12.60 13.15
C PHE A 80 13.63 -13.97 13.00
N PHE A 81 14.60 -14.09 12.10
CA PHE A 81 15.29 -15.33 11.78
C PHE A 81 16.74 -15.24 12.20
N GLU A 82 17.22 -16.18 13.01
CA GLU A 82 18.62 -16.20 13.46
C GLU A 82 19.54 -16.51 12.28
N VAL A 83 20.49 -15.62 12.00
CA VAL A 83 21.45 -15.74 10.90
C VAL A 83 22.84 -15.64 11.50
N GLY A 84 23.65 -16.70 11.54
CA GLY A 84 24.87 -16.75 12.38
C GLY A 84 25.97 -15.70 12.08
N ILE A 85 25.79 -14.82 11.10
CA ILE A 85 26.77 -13.83 10.62
C ILE A 85 26.09 -12.47 10.35
N PRO A 86 26.81 -11.34 10.47
CA PRO A 86 26.27 -9.99 10.24
C PRO A 86 25.89 -9.72 8.78
N ASP A 87 26.53 -10.38 7.82
CA ASP A 87 26.33 -10.16 6.37
C ASP A 87 25.57 -11.32 5.71
N ALA A 88 24.67 -11.96 6.44
CA ALA A 88 23.85 -13.04 5.89
C ALA A 88 23.02 -12.54 4.70
N ALA A 89 22.82 -13.40 3.71
CA ALA A 89 21.97 -13.09 2.57
C ALA A 89 20.53 -12.84 3.02
N HIS A 90 19.95 -11.72 2.59
CA HIS A 90 18.59 -11.30 2.90
C HIS A 90 18.07 -10.37 1.80
N ASP A 91 16.77 -10.10 1.79
CA ASP A 91 16.19 -9.09 0.91
C ASP A 91 16.53 -7.69 1.42
N LYS A 92 17.42 -6.99 0.72
CA LYS A 92 17.87 -5.65 1.13
C LYS A 92 16.79 -4.57 1.00
N MET A 93 15.74 -4.79 0.22
CA MET A 93 14.63 -3.85 0.10
C MET A 93 13.75 -3.92 1.35
N LEU A 94 13.51 -5.12 1.89
CA LEU A 94 12.52 -5.36 2.93
C LEU A 94 13.11 -5.63 4.33
N GLN A 95 14.31 -6.18 4.39
CA GLN A 95 14.91 -6.74 5.59
C GLN A 95 16.24 -6.08 5.94
N VAL A 96 16.64 -6.21 7.21
CA VAL A 96 17.95 -5.81 7.72
C VAL A 96 18.46 -6.85 8.72
N ILE A 97 19.78 -6.86 8.95
CA ILE A 97 20.40 -7.69 9.98
C ILE A 97 20.57 -6.88 11.27
N TYR A 98 19.98 -7.38 12.34
CA TYR A 98 20.12 -6.88 13.70
C TYR A 98 21.22 -7.64 14.43
N SER A 99 22.10 -6.94 15.17
CA SER A 99 23.16 -7.54 16.00
C SER A 99 22.68 -8.07 17.35
N SER A 100 21.45 -7.70 17.73
CA SER A 100 20.66 -8.28 18.82
C SER A 100 19.20 -7.88 18.67
N LEU A 101 18.29 -8.60 19.33
CA LEU A 101 16.91 -8.16 19.50
C LEU A 101 16.72 -7.63 20.91
N ASN A 102 16.47 -6.34 21.07
CA ASN A 102 16.31 -5.66 22.35
C ASN A 102 14.94 -4.93 22.44
N GLN A 103 14.72 -4.12 23.48
CA GLN A 103 13.44 -3.44 23.68
C GLN A 103 13.17 -2.26 22.71
N GLU A 104 14.15 -1.88 21.88
CA GLU A 104 14.08 -0.76 20.93
C GLU A 104 13.96 -1.21 19.47
N ILE A 105 13.80 -2.52 19.19
CA ILE A 105 13.78 -3.04 17.80
C ILE A 105 12.64 -2.51 16.94
N PHE A 106 11.58 -1.97 17.56
CA PHE A 106 10.47 -1.30 16.89
C PHE A 106 10.46 0.21 17.08
N ALA A 107 11.43 0.76 17.82
CA ALA A 107 11.44 2.17 18.15
C ALA A 107 11.87 3.01 16.93
N VAL A 108 10.94 3.87 16.51
CA VAL A 108 11.17 4.92 15.52
C VAL A 108 11.16 6.25 16.28
N HIS A 109 12.35 6.82 16.51
CA HIS A 109 12.50 8.09 17.22
C HIS A 109 12.42 9.27 16.25
N SER A 110 11.26 9.45 15.62
CA SER A 110 10.95 10.65 14.84
C SER A 110 9.69 11.31 15.38
N ALA A 111 9.74 12.63 15.56
CA ALA A 111 8.54 13.41 15.77
C ALA A 111 7.86 13.63 14.42
N PRO A 112 6.52 13.74 14.35
CA PRO A 112 5.84 14.18 13.14
C PRO A 112 6.43 15.51 12.65
N GLU A 113 6.84 15.55 11.40
CA GLU A 113 7.35 16.78 10.78
C GLU A 113 6.20 17.78 10.60
N PRO A 114 6.38 19.07 10.93
CA PRO A 114 5.36 20.07 10.73
C PRO A 114 5.20 20.39 9.24
N VAL A 115 3.96 20.64 8.82
CA VAL A 115 3.66 21.24 7.51
C VAL A 115 4.36 22.59 7.41
N PHE A 116 4.98 22.87 6.27
CA PHE A 116 5.71 24.12 6.04
C PHE A 116 5.38 24.75 4.70
N GLU A 117 5.52 26.07 4.64
CA GLU A 117 5.28 26.86 3.43
C GLU A 117 6.50 26.89 2.52
N ILE A 118 6.28 26.73 1.22
CA ILE A 118 7.31 26.73 0.20
C ILE A 118 7.58 28.14 -0.29
N GLY A 119 8.81 28.62 -0.10
CA GLY A 119 9.25 29.92 -0.58
C GLY A 119 9.70 29.92 -2.05
N ASN A 120 10.28 28.82 -2.51
CA ASN A 120 10.80 28.64 -3.87
C ASN A 120 10.35 27.27 -4.39
N ILE A 121 9.46 27.27 -5.40
CA ILE A 121 8.83 26.05 -5.90
C ILE A 121 9.82 25.24 -6.74
N GLU A 122 10.71 25.90 -7.48
CA GLU A 122 11.75 25.28 -8.30
C GLU A 122 12.75 24.50 -7.46
N GLU A 123 13.20 25.11 -6.36
CA GLU A 123 14.13 24.46 -5.42
C GLU A 123 13.46 23.25 -4.76
N TYR A 124 12.20 23.40 -4.33
CA TYR A 124 11.44 22.31 -3.74
C TYR A 124 11.19 21.17 -4.74
N ASN A 125 10.83 21.49 -5.99
CA ASN A 125 10.67 20.53 -7.08
C ASN A 125 11.94 19.71 -7.33
N ALA A 126 13.10 20.37 -7.39
CA ALA A 126 14.39 19.71 -7.60
C ALA A 126 14.80 18.85 -6.40
N LYS A 127 14.59 19.35 -5.18
CA LYS A 127 14.96 18.66 -3.94
C LYS A 127 14.13 17.39 -3.71
N GLU A 128 12.81 17.48 -3.87
CA GLU A 128 11.90 16.37 -3.60
C GLU A 128 11.63 15.49 -4.84
N GLY A 129 12.18 15.87 -6.00
CA GLY A 129 12.06 15.08 -7.23
C GLY A 129 10.63 15.03 -7.77
N LEU A 130 9.89 16.15 -7.71
CA LEU A 130 8.46 16.18 -8.07
C LEU A 130 8.20 16.11 -9.58
N ALA A 131 9.24 16.28 -10.40
CA ALA A 131 9.21 16.25 -11.86
C ALA A 131 8.17 17.21 -12.48
N LEU A 132 7.95 18.36 -11.84
CA LEU A 132 7.13 19.44 -12.38
C LEU A 132 7.87 20.13 -13.53
N ASN A 133 7.14 20.44 -14.60
CA ASN A 133 7.64 21.26 -15.71
C ASN A 133 7.44 22.76 -15.45
N ASP A 134 8.01 23.60 -16.31
CA ASP A 134 7.97 25.06 -16.15
C ASP A 134 6.53 25.62 -16.13
N GLU A 135 5.63 25.08 -16.96
CA GLU A 135 4.23 25.53 -17.01
C GLU A 135 3.47 25.19 -15.71
N GLU A 136 3.73 24.02 -15.13
CA GLU A 136 3.16 23.57 -13.87
C GLU A 136 3.66 24.39 -12.69
N ILE A 137 4.95 24.75 -12.70
CA ILE A 137 5.54 25.64 -11.70
C ILE A 137 4.91 27.03 -11.78
N GLU A 138 4.78 27.60 -12.98
CA GLU A 138 4.14 28.90 -13.18
C GLU A 138 2.65 28.86 -12.78
N PHE A 139 1.93 27.77 -13.06
CA PHE A 139 0.57 27.58 -12.57
C PHE A 139 0.49 27.62 -11.04
N LEU A 140 1.39 26.92 -10.35
CA LEU A 140 1.41 26.92 -8.88
C LEU A 140 1.76 28.29 -8.30
N LYS A 141 2.66 29.05 -8.93
CA LYS A 141 2.96 30.43 -8.56
C LYS A 141 1.74 31.33 -8.70
N HIS A 142 0.99 31.17 -9.79
CA HIS A 142 -0.26 31.90 -10.00
C HIS A 142 -1.29 31.58 -8.91
N VAL A 143 -1.51 30.30 -8.60
CA VAL A 143 -2.41 29.87 -7.52
C VAL A 143 -1.99 30.47 -6.18
N SER A 144 -0.69 30.45 -5.86
CA SER A 144 -0.16 31.08 -4.65
C SER A 144 -0.48 32.57 -4.59
N ALA A 145 -0.31 33.29 -5.72
CA ALA A 145 -0.61 34.70 -5.82
C ALA A 145 -2.11 35.00 -5.62
N GLU A 146 -3.01 34.21 -6.23
CA GLU A 146 -4.46 34.36 -6.08
C GLU A 146 -4.94 34.11 -4.66
N LEU A 147 -4.35 33.13 -3.97
CA LEU A 147 -4.66 32.83 -2.57
C LEU A 147 -4.09 33.85 -1.59
N GLY A 148 -3.14 34.70 -2.03
CA GLY A 148 -2.45 35.66 -1.17
C GLY A 148 -1.57 35.00 -0.11
N ARG A 149 -1.17 33.74 -0.28
CA ARG A 149 -0.29 32.99 0.62
C ARG A 149 0.59 32.02 -0.14
N LYS A 150 1.67 31.60 0.49
CA LYS A 150 2.51 30.50 0.00
C LYS A 150 1.72 29.18 0.02
N LEU A 151 2.07 28.30 -0.92
CA LEU A 151 1.60 26.92 -0.90
C LEU A 151 2.44 26.11 0.09
N THR A 152 1.82 25.12 0.70
CA THR A 152 2.48 24.17 1.60
C THR A 152 3.18 23.07 0.81
N ASP A 153 4.16 22.44 1.46
CA ASP A 153 4.84 21.22 1.01
C ASP A 153 3.85 20.15 0.53
N SER A 154 2.80 19.92 1.31
CA SER A 154 1.74 18.93 1.06
C SER A 154 0.85 19.31 -0.14
N GLU A 155 0.56 20.59 -0.34
CA GLU A 155 -0.23 21.07 -1.49
C GLU A 155 0.55 20.89 -2.80
N ILE A 156 1.83 21.25 -2.82
CA ILE A 156 2.67 21.11 -4.02
C ILE A 156 2.95 19.63 -4.32
N PHE A 157 3.24 18.83 -3.29
CA PHE A 157 3.42 17.38 -3.47
C PHE A 157 2.14 16.71 -3.95
N GLY A 158 0.99 17.04 -3.37
CA GLY A 158 -0.31 16.53 -3.82
C GLY A 158 -0.60 16.88 -5.28
N PHE A 159 -0.31 18.13 -5.69
CA PHE A 159 -0.43 18.57 -7.07
C PHE A 159 0.46 17.75 -8.03
N SER A 160 1.73 17.49 -7.65
CA SER A 160 2.64 16.74 -8.52
C SER A 160 2.16 15.30 -8.76
N GLN A 161 1.57 14.66 -7.75
CA GLN A 161 1.03 13.30 -7.90
C GLN A 161 -0.17 13.26 -8.85
N VAL A 162 -1.14 14.17 -8.68
CA VAL A 162 -2.36 14.18 -9.51
C VAL A 162 -2.10 14.65 -10.93
N ASN A 163 -1.09 15.49 -11.15
CA ASN A 163 -0.71 15.99 -12.45
C ASN A 163 0.45 15.23 -13.09
N SER A 164 0.91 14.11 -12.49
CA SER A 164 1.87 13.22 -13.10
C SER A 164 1.33 12.61 -14.41
N GLU A 165 2.23 12.14 -15.28
CA GLU A 165 1.78 11.48 -16.52
C GLU A 165 0.92 10.24 -16.25
N HIS A 166 1.34 9.42 -15.29
CA HIS A 166 0.62 8.21 -14.92
C HIS A 166 -0.83 8.48 -14.51
N CYS A 167 -1.09 9.58 -13.79
CA CYS A 167 -2.43 9.93 -13.35
C CYS A 167 -3.24 10.64 -14.45
N ARG A 168 -2.63 11.60 -15.16
CA ARG A 168 -3.34 12.50 -16.06
C ARG A 168 -3.45 11.96 -17.49
N HIS A 169 -2.64 10.96 -17.86
CA HIS A 169 -2.60 10.39 -19.20
C HIS A 169 -2.45 11.49 -20.28
N LYS A 170 -1.53 12.44 -20.06
CA LYS A 170 -1.24 13.58 -20.92
C LYS A 170 -0.89 13.11 -22.33
N ILE A 171 -0.13 12.03 -22.48
CA ILE A 171 0.23 11.49 -23.81
C ILE A 171 -1.02 11.01 -24.55
N PHE A 172 -1.92 10.29 -23.86
CA PHE A 172 -3.14 9.75 -24.48
C PHE A 172 -4.15 10.82 -24.89
N ASN A 173 -4.16 11.96 -24.19
CA ASN A 173 -5.04 13.10 -24.47
C ASN A 173 -4.36 14.20 -25.30
N GLY A 174 -3.06 14.09 -25.55
CA GLY A 174 -2.27 15.09 -26.26
C GLY A 174 -2.58 15.15 -27.76
N LYS A 175 -2.12 16.24 -28.38
CA LYS A 175 -2.13 16.42 -29.84
C LYS A 175 -0.94 15.70 -30.46
N PHE A 176 -1.16 15.03 -31.58
CA PHE A 176 -0.11 14.33 -32.32
C PHE A 176 0.17 15.05 -33.64
N ILE A 177 1.43 15.32 -33.94
CA ILE A 177 1.88 15.86 -35.22
C ILE A 177 2.80 14.81 -35.86
N LEU A 178 2.32 14.16 -36.92
CA LEU A 178 3.06 13.10 -37.62
C LEU A 178 3.53 13.65 -38.97
N ASN A 179 4.85 13.67 -39.18
CA ASN A 179 5.47 14.19 -40.40
C ASN A 179 5.01 15.63 -40.76
N GLY A 180 4.86 16.48 -39.73
CA GLY A 180 4.40 17.87 -39.88
C GLY A 180 2.88 18.05 -40.01
N ILE A 181 2.09 16.98 -39.93
CA ILE A 181 0.62 17.02 -40.04
C ILE A 181 -0.01 16.75 -38.67
N GLU A 182 -0.75 17.73 -38.14
CA GLU A 182 -1.55 17.58 -36.93
C GLU A 182 -2.69 16.57 -37.17
N GLN A 183 -2.85 15.62 -36.26
CA GLN A 183 -3.89 14.60 -36.30
C GLN A 183 -5.16 15.11 -35.63
N GLU A 184 -6.33 14.81 -36.23
CA GLU A 184 -7.62 15.30 -35.75
C GLU A 184 -8.05 14.70 -34.40
N GLN A 185 -7.57 13.50 -34.07
CA GLN A 185 -7.98 12.75 -32.89
C GLN A 185 -6.76 12.37 -32.04
N SER A 186 -6.89 12.54 -30.73
CA SER A 186 -5.98 11.96 -29.73
C SER A 186 -6.07 10.42 -29.70
N LEU A 187 -5.07 9.77 -29.09
CA LEU A 187 -5.08 8.31 -28.90
C LEU A 187 -6.32 7.86 -28.11
N PHE A 188 -6.71 8.59 -27.07
CA PHE A 188 -7.87 8.22 -26.26
C PHE A 188 -9.19 8.39 -27.02
N GLU A 189 -9.29 9.40 -27.89
CA GLU A 189 -10.47 9.56 -28.76
C GLU A 189 -10.58 8.44 -29.78
N LEU A 190 -9.46 7.97 -30.33
CA LEU A 190 -9.43 6.78 -31.20
C LEU A 190 -9.92 5.54 -30.45
N ILE A 191 -9.52 5.36 -29.19
CA ILE A 191 -10.02 4.27 -28.33
C ILE A 191 -11.53 4.42 -28.09
N LYS A 192 -12.01 5.61 -27.69
CA LYS A 192 -13.44 5.89 -27.47
C LYS A 192 -14.29 5.69 -28.74
N LYS A 193 -13.73 5.92 -29.92
CA LYS A 193 -14.40 5.71 -31.21
C LYS A 193 -14.85 4.27 -31.38
N THR A 194 -14.08 3.29 -30.89
CA THR A 194 -14.45 1.87 -30.95
C THR A 194 -15.80 1.60 -30.27
N ALA A 195 -16.01 2.14 -29.07
CA ALA A 195 -17.26 2.02 -28.31
C ALA A 195 -18.41 2.81 -28.94
N LYS A 196 -18.13 3.96 -29.59
CA LYS A 196 -19.14 4.75 -30.31
C LYS A 196 -19.64 4.03 -31.56
N VAL A 197 -18.74 3.41 -32.32
CA VAL A 197 -19.06 2.72 -33.58
C VAL A 197 -19.72 1.37 -33.32
N ASN A 198 -19.27 0.63 -32.31
CA ASN A 198 -19.81 -0.67 -31.95
C ASN A 198 -20.07 -0.78 -30.44
N PRO A 199 -21.20 -0.25 -29.95
CA PRO A 199 -21.53 -0.32 -28.54
C PRO A 199 -21.82 -1.76 -28.07
N ASN A 200 -22.32 -2.64 -28.95
CA ASN A 200 -22.66 -4.03 -28.65
C ASN A 200 -23.40 -4.19 -27.30
N PHE A 201 -22.77 -4.87 -26.32
CA PHE A 201 -23.30 -5.10 -24.97
C PHE A 201 -22.71 -4.15 -23.91
N LEU A 202 -22.09 -3.03 -24.31
CA LEU A 202 -21.49 -2.08 -23.37
C LEU A 202 -22.58 -1.43 -22.50
N VAL A 203 -22.41 -1.57 -21.18
CA VAL A 203 -23.24 -0.90 -20.17
C VAL A 203 -22.54 0.39 -19.72
N SER A 204 -21.24 0.33 -19.48
CA SER A 204 -20.43 1.50 -19.10
C SER A 204 -18.98 1.35 -19.56
N ALA A 205 -18.41 2.41 -20.10
CA ALA A 205 -16.98 2.51 -20.41
C ALA A 205 -16.51 3.96 -20.24
N TYR A 206 -15.26 4.14 -19.79
CA TYR A 206 -14.59 5.44 -19.63
C TYR A 206 -15.24 6.42 -18.64
N LYS A 207 -16.11 5.91 -17.74
CA LYS A 207 -16.80 6.69 -16.69
C LYS A 207 -16.52 6.17 -15.29
N ASP A 208 -15.75 5.09 -15.18
CA ASP A 208 -15.39 4.40 -13.96
C ASP A 208 -14.02 3.75 -14.17
N ASN A 209 -13.42 3.21 -13.11
CA ASN A 209 -12.14 2.50 -13.14
C ASN A 209 -12.22 1.14 -13.83
N VAL A 210 -13.40 0.73 -14.28
CA VAL A 210 -13.66 -0.57 -14.89
C VAL A 210 -14.71 -0.42 -15.99
N ALA A 211 -14.61 -1.24 -17.04
CA ALA A 211 -15.66 -1.33 -18.05
C ALA A 211 -16.70 -2.38 -17.63
N PHE A 212 -17.97 -2.12 -17.92
CA PHE A 212 -19.07 -3.06 -17.69
C PHE A 212 -19.73 -3.43 -19.01
N ILE A 213 -19.92 -4.74 -19.23
CA ILE A 213 -20.73 -5.28 -20.30
C ILE A 213 -21.90 -6.08 -19.74
N GLN A 214 -22.98 -6.18 -20.51
CA GLN A 214 -24.13 -7.00 -20.16
C GLN A 214 -23.70 -8.47 -20.05
N GLY A 215 -24.02 -9.09 -18.93
CA GLY A 215 -23.82 -10.52 -18.70
C GLY A 215 -25.10 -11.32 -18.97
N PRO A 216 -25.02 -12.66 -18.91
CA PRO A 216 -26.19 -13.52 -19.04
C PRO A 216 -27.10 -13.43 -17.81
N LEU A 217 -28.33 -13.93 -17.95
CA LEU A 217 -29.14 -14.29 -16.79
C LEU A 217 -28.41 -15.43 -16.04
N ALA A 218 -28.09 -15.19 -14.77
CA ALA A 218 -27.37 -16.15 -13.93
C ALA A 218 -28.20 -16.49 -12.70
N LYS A 219 -27.98 -17.68 -12.13
CA LYS A 219 -28.50 -18.02 -10.80
C LYS A 219 -27.50 -17.58 -9.74
N GLN A 220 -27.89 -16.66 -8.88
CA GLN A 220 -27.11 -16.24 -7.73
C GLN A 220 -27.45 -17.12 -6.52
N PHE A 221 -26.44 -17.75 -5.93
CA PHE A 221 -26.52 -18.44 -4.64
C PHE A 221 -25.87 -17.57 -3.56
N ALA A 222 -26.68 -16.92 -2.74
CA ALA A 222 -26.22 -15.99 -1.71
C ALA A 222 -27.18 -16.01 -0.50
N PRO A 223 -26.77 -15.50 0.67
CA PRO A 223 -27.68 -15.32 1.80
C PRO A 223 -28.89 -14.48 1.38
N ALA A 224 -30.10 -14.85 1.83
CA ALA A 224 -31.32 -14.10 1.50
C ALA A 224 -31.25 -12.64 1.99
N ARG A 225 -30.44 -12.40 3.03
CA ARG A 225 -30.10 -11.08 3.56
C ARG A 225 -28.59 -11.00 3.79
N ALA A 226 -27.96 -9.94 3.29
CA ALA A 226 -26.52 -9.73 3.43
C ALA A 226 -26.13 -9.05 4.76
N ASP A 227 -27.11 -8.49 5.48
CA ASP A 227 -26.90 -7.68 6.67
C ASP A 227 -27.06 -8.47 7.99
N VAL A 228 -27.61 -9.68 7.94
CA VAL A 228 -27.83 -10.54 9.10
C VAL A 228 -27.57 -12.02 8.75
N PRO A 229 -27.29 -12.89 9.73
CA PRO A 229 -27.26 -14.33 9.50
C PRO A 229 -28.54 -14.81 8.83
N SER A 230 -28.40 -15.45 7.68
CA SER A 230 -29.53 -15.79 6.82
C SER A 230 -29.23 -17.05 6.01
N TYR A 231 -30.30 -17.78 5.64
CA TYR A 231 -30.18 -18.95 4.78
C TYR A 231 -29.77 -18.55 3.37
N PHE A 232 -28.96 -19.39 2.72
CA PHE A 232 -28.64 -19.23 1.31
C PHE A 232 -29.85 -19.59 0.46
N VAL A 233 -30.09 -18.80 -0.58
CA VAL A 233 -31.17 -18.99 -1.54
C VAL A 233 -30.62 -18.87 -2.96
N GLU A 234 -31.26 -19.57 -3.89
CA GLU A 234 -31.06 -19.35 -5.32
C GLU A 234 -32.05 -18.33 -5.84
N LYS A 235 -31.58 -17.35 -6.61
CA LYS A 235 -32.44 -16.42 -7.36
C LYS A 235 -31.84 -16.12 -8.72
N ASP A 236 -32.71 -15.91 -9.70
CA ASP A 236 -32.28 -15.40 -11.01
C ASP A 236 -31.82 -13.95 -10.87
N PHE A 237 -30.71 -13.61 -11.51
CA PHE A 237 -30.04 -12.32 -11.44
C PHE A 237 -29.53 -11.92 -12.82
N GLN A 238 -29.85 -10.70 -13.25
CA GLN A 238 -29.28 -10.12 -14.46
C GLN A 238 -27.85 -9.68 -14.18
N SER A 239 -26.88 -10.44 -14.69
CA SER A 239 -25.47 -10.17 -14.40
C SER A 239 -24.88 -9.07 -15.28
N VAL A 240 -23.84 -8.43 -14.77
CA VAL A 240 -22.93 -7.56 -15.52
C VAL A 240 -21.52 -8.09 -15.34
N LEU A 241 -20.73 -8.06 -16.40
CA LEU A 241 -19.33 -8.48 -16.35
C LEU A 241 -18.46 -7.23 -16.31
N SER A 242 -17.62 -7.15 -15.28
CA SER A 242 -16.63 -6.08 -15.10
C SER A 242 -15.29 -6.51 -15.69
N LEU A 243 -14.68 -5.67 -16.53
CA LEU A 243 -13.39 -5.94 -17.17
C LEU A 243 -12.42 -4.79 -16.88
N LYS A 244 -11.30 -5.14 -16.22
CA LYS A 244 -10.20 -4.22 -15.94
C LYS A 244 -8.89 -4.95 -16.15
N ALA A 245 -7.90 -4.23 -16.67
CA ALA A 245 -6.52 -4.67 -16.72
C ALA A 245 -5.64 -3.51 -16.26
N GLU A 246 -4.67 -3.81 -15.39
CA GLU A 246 -3.66 -2.86 -14.94
C GLU A 246 -2.27 -3.51 -15.07
N THR A 247 -1.24 -2.69 -14.96
CA THR A 247 0.15 -3.14 -14.98
C THR A 247 0.92 -2.47 -13.85
N HIS A 248 1.87 -3.18 -13.25
CA HIS A 248 2.70 -2.64 -12.16
C HIS A 248 4.20 -2.79 -12.45
N ASN A 249 4.60 -2.36 -13.65
CA ASN A 249 5.89 -2.70 -14.27
C ASN A 249 7.09 -2.17 -13.49
N PHE A 250 7.07 -0.89 -13.10
CA PHE A 250 8.22 -0.27 -12.44
C PHE A 250 8.44 -0.82 -11.02
N PRO A 251 7.41 -0.91 -10.14
CA PRO A 251 7.59 -1.54 -8.82
C PRO A 251 8.04 -3.00 -8.91
N THR A 252 7.49 -3.78 -9.84
CA THR A 252 7.90 -5.17 -10.08
C THR A 252 9.37 -5.29 -10.50
N THR A 253 9.93 -4.27 -11.15
CA THR A 253 11.35 -4.25 -11.51
C THR A 253 12.24 -4.07 -10.27
N VAL A 254 11.76 -3.32 -9.27
CA VAL A 254 12.50 -3.02 -8.03
C VAL A 254 12.38 -4.18 -7.03
N GLU A 255 11.16 -4.63 -6.77
CA GLU A 255 10.87 -5.74 -5.87
C GLU A 255 9.69 -6.54 -6.47
N PRO A 256 9.96 -7.73 -7.05
CA PRO A 256 9.00 -8.42 -7.91
C PRO A 256 7.86 -9.08 -7.14
N PHE A 257 8.04 -9.46 -5.88
CA PHE A 257 7.01 -10.17 -5.13
C PHE A 257 5.87 -9.23 -4.76
N ASN A 258 6.16 -8.12 -4.08
CA ASN A 258 5.14 -7.12 -3.73
C ASN A 258 4.74 -6.27 -4.94
N GLY A 259 5.61 -6.11 -5.94
CA GLY A 259 5.24 -5.43 -7.18
C GLY A 259 4.16 -6.18 -7.99
N ALA A 260 4.08 -7.50 -7.89
CA ALA A 260 3.10 -8.31 -8.61
C ALA A 260 1.83 -8.64 -7.79
N ALA A 261 1.91 -8.60 -6.46
CA ALA A 261 0.82 -8.93 -5.55
C ALA A 261 -0.28 -7.85 -5.52
#